data_AF-A0A248THN0-F1
#
_entry.id   AF-A0A248THN0-F1
#
_cell.length_a   1.000
_cell.length_b   1.000
_cell.length_c   1.000
_cell.angle_alpha   90.00
_cell.angle_beta   90.00
_cell.angle_gamma   90.00
#
_symmetry.space_group_name_H-M   'P 1'
#
loop_
_entity.id
_entity.type
_entity.pdbx_description
1 polymer ?
#
loop_
_entity_poly.entity_id
_entity_poly.type
_entity_poly.pdbx_seq_one_letter_code
_entity_poly.pdbx_strand_id
1 'polypeptide(L)' 'MVLKNAAKQRQKRIIVLEDLDFLWDEGELEEVARLWKIGLDVRVIAGKFNRDPDDILLALIHLAKEDRIFRRIGGLTLGF' A
#
# COMPACT_ATOMS: atom_id res chain seq x y z
N MET A 1 27.23 -14.37 35.93
CA MET A 1 27.32 -14.66 34.48
C MET A 1 26.12 -13.99 33.81
N VAL A 2 26.32 -12.85 33.14
CA VAL A 2 25.23 -12.12 32.46
C VAL A 2 25.28 -12.50 30.99
N LEU A 3 24.25 -13.20 30.52
CA LEU A 3 24.08 -13.51 29.10
C LEU A 3 23.81 -12.19 28.36
N LYS A 4 24.81 -11.69 27.63
CA LYS A 4 24.61 -10.62 26.64
C LYS A 4 23.72 -11.20 25.54
N ASN A 5 22.45 -10.82 25.52
CA ASN A 5 21.62 -10.94 24.33
C ASN A 5 22.25 -10.06 23.23
N ALA A 6 23.08 -10.67 22.38
CA ALA A 6 23.57 -10.03 21.18
C ALA A 6 22.39 -9.89 20.22
N ALA A 7 21.69 -8.75 20.27
CA ALA A 7 20.74 -8.38 19.24
C ALA A 7 21.44 -8.54 17.89
N LYS A 8 20.95 -9.47 17.06
CA LYS A 8 21.57 -9.85 15.79
C LYS A 8 21.80 -8.57 14.96
N GLN A 9 23.07 -8.21 14.77
CA GLN A 9 23.45 -6.98 14.08
C GLN A 9 23.00 -7.12 12.61
N ARG A 10 22.11 -6.22 12.14
CA ARG A 10 21.66 -6.22 10.76
C ARG A 10 22.86 -5.91 9.85
N GLN A 11 23.13 -6.75 8.86
CA GLN A 11 24.19 -6.54 7.86
C GLN A 11 23.55 -6.44 6.47
N LYS A 12 24.01 -5.47 5.63
CA LYS A 12 23.50 -5.17 4.28
C LYS A 12 22.02 -4.72 4.24
N ARG A 13 21.74 -3.49 4.68
CA ARG A 13 20.39 -2.90 4.66
C ARG A 13 19.97 -2.58 3.23
N ILE A 14 18.74 -2.96 2.88
CA ILE A 14 18.04 -2.55 1.66
C ILE A 14 16.76 -1.85 2.10
N ILE A 15 16.49 -0.66 1.56
CA ILE A 15 15.20 -0.01 1.69
C ILE A 15 14.37 -0.53 0.52
N VAL A 16 13.35 -1.33 0.81
CA VAL A 16 12.44 -1.83 -0.23
C VAL A 16 11.46 -0.71 -0.55
N LEU A 17 11.13 -0.53 -1.84
CA LEU A 17 10.17 0.48 -2.29
C LEU A 17 10.61 1.93 -1.98
N GLU A 18 11.91 2.20 -2.07
CA GLU A 18 12.48 3.54 -1.77
C GLU A 18 12.05 4.62 -2.77
N ASP A 19 11.54 4.20 -3.92
CA ASP A 19 11.11 5.00 -5.05
C ASP A 19 9.61 5.34 -5.05
N LEU A 20 8.83 4.81 -4.09
CA LEU A 20 7.40 5.07 -4.01
C LEU A 20 7.05 6.47 -3.48
N ASP A 21 5.95 7.01 -3.99
CA ASP A 21 5.40 8.29 -3.57
C ASP A 21 4.22 8.11 -2.62
N PHE A 22 4.47 8.38 -1.35
CA PHE A 22 3.48 8.29 -0.27
C PHE A 22 2.62 9.55 -0.12
N LEU A 23 2.85 10.60 -0.92
CA LEU A 23 2.07 11.82 -0.86
C LEU A 23 0.82 11.69 -1.72
N TRP A 24 -0.33 11.92 -1.10
CA TRP A 24 -1.63 11.86 -1.75
C TRP A 24 -2.50 13.01 -1.28
N ASP A 25 -3.21 13.63 -2.22
CA ASP A 25 -4.32 14.50 -1.85
C ASP A 25 -5.53 13.63 -1.42
N GLU A 26 -6.33 14.12 -0.48
CA GLU A 26 -7.50 13.37 0.01
C GLU A 26 -8.47 13.01 -1.11
N GLY A 27 -8.70 13.94 -2.04
CA GLY A 27 -9.56 13.72 -3.22
C GLY A 27 -8.99 12.68 -4.20
N GLU A 28 -7.66 12.53 -4.28
CA GLU A 28 -7.06 11.45 -5.07
C GLU A 28 -7.35 10.09 -4.44
N LEU A 29 -7.23 9.98 -3.11
CA LEU A 29 -7.56 8.76 -2.36
C LEU A 29 -9.03 8.39 -2.47
N GLU A 30 -9.94 9.37 -2.44
CA GLU A 30 -11.37 9.15 -2.69
C GLU A 30 -11.63 8.57 -4.08
N GLU A 31 -10.96 9.10 -5.10
CA GLU A 31 -11.08 8.61 -6.47
C GLU A 31 -10.47 7.20 -6.62
N VAL A 32 -9.31 6.92 -6.00
CA VAL A 32 -8.75 5.55 -5.94
C VAL A 32 -9.76 4.59 -5.31
N ALA A 33 -10.36 4.95 -4.17
CA ALA A 33 -11.37 4.14 -3.49
C ALA A 33 -12.58 3.88 -4.40
N ARG A 34 -13.06 4.91 -5.11
CA ARG A 34 -14.18 4.80 -6.04
C ARG A 34 -13.86 3.85 -7.20
N LEU A 35 -12.69 4.02 -7.83
CA LEU A 35 -12.24 3.18 -8.95
C LEU A 35 -12.04 1.72 -8.54
N TRP A 36 -11.54 1.48 -7.34
CA TRP A 36 -11.44 0.15 -6.75
C TRP A 36 -12.81 -0.50 -6.54
N LYS A 37 -13.77 0.25 -5.96
CA LYS A 37 -15.13 -0.23 -5.68
C LYS A 37 -15.89 -0.65 -6.95
N ILE A 38 -15.66 0.02 -8.08
CA ILE A 38 -16.26 -0.37 -9.38
C ILE A 38 -15.54 -1.52 -10.08
N GLY A 39 -14.50 -2.10 -9.45
CA GLY A 39 -13.86 -3.32 -9.93
C GLY A 39 -12.66 -3.13 -10.85
N LEU A 40 -12.13 -1.90 -11.00
CA LEU A 40 -10.95 -1.69 -11.84
C LEU A 40 -9.70 -2.38 -11.29
N ASP A 41 -8.80 -2.75 -12.19
CA ASP A 41 -7.48 -3.32 -11.89
C ASP A 41 -6.52 -2.20 -11.44
N VAL A 42 -5.62 -2.51 -10.51
CA VAL A 42 -4.67 -1.55 -9.94
C VAL A 42 -3.79 -0.89 -11.01
N ARG A 43 -3.44 -1.58 -12.10
CA ARG A 43 -2.66 -1.02 -13.21
C ARG A 43 -3.46 -0.01 -14.03
N VAL A 44 -4.76 -0.22 -14.16
CA VAL A 44 -5.66 0.74 -14.82
C VAL A 44 -5.80 1.99 -13.98
N ILE A 45 -5.93 1.83 -12.65
CA ILE A 45 -5.97 2.95 -11.71
C ILE A 45 -4.63 3.71 -11.75
N ALA A 46 -3.50 3.00 -11.70
CA ALA A 46 -2.17 3.58 -11.78
C ALA A 46 -1.97 4.45 -13.03
N GLY A 47 -2.41 3.94 -14.19
CA GLY A 47 -2.37 4.68 -15.45
C GLY A 47 -3.18 5.99 -15.42
N LYS A 48 -4.27 6.07 -14.64
CA LYS A 48 -5.05 7.30 -14.48
C LYS A 48 -4.27 8.37 -13.69
N PHE A 49 -3.55 7.97 -12.65
CA PHE A 49 -2.77 8.88 -11.80
C PHE A 49 -1.34 9.10 -12.29
N ASN A 50 -0.92 8.40 -13.35
CA ASN A 50 0.46 8.37 -13.82
C ASN A 50 1.45 8.02 -12.69
N ARG A 51 1.09 7.03 -11.88
CA ARG A 51 1.85 6.52 -10.72
C ARG A 51 2.22 5.05 -10.90
N ASP A 52 3.09 4.53 -10.05
CA ASP A 52 3.42 3.10 -10.05
C ASP A 52 2.22 2.28 -9.51
N PRO A 53 1.91 1.09 -10.06
CA PRO A 53 0.91 0.20 -9.48
C PRO A 53 1.12 -0.12 -7.99
N ASP A 54 2.36 -0.11 -7.51
CA ASP A 54 2.69 -0.33 -6.10
C ASP A 54 2.27 0.86 -5.22
N ASP A 55 2.32 2.10 -5.72
CA ASP A 55 1.76 3.28 -5.04
C ASP A 55 0.25 3.09 -4.83
N ILE A 56 -0.46 2.60 -5.86
CA ILE A 56 -1.91 2.32 -5.78
C ILE A 56 -2.18 1.23 -4.75
N LEU A 57 -1.36 0.18 -4.72
CA LEU A 57 -1.53 -0.91 -3.78
C LEU A 57 -1.39 -0.45 -2.33
N LEU A 58 -0.40 0.40 -2.05
CA LEU A 58 -0.19 0.98 -0.72
C LEU A 58 -1.31 1.98 -0.35
N ALA A 59 -1.80 2.77 -1.30
CA ALA A 59 -2.97 3.62 -1.08
C ALA A 59 -4.22 2.81 -0.73
N LEU A 60 -4.46 1.66 -1.39
CA LEU A 60 -5.56 0.76 -1.05
C LEU A 60 -5.41 0.15 0.34
N ILE A 61 -4.19 -0.21 0.76
CA ILE A 61 -3.94 -0.67 2.13
C ILE A 61 -4.25 0.44 3.15
N HIS A 62 -3.82 1.67 2.89
CA HIS A 62 -4.14 2.82 3.72
C HIS A 62 -5.67 3.04 3.83
N LEU A 63 -6.37 3.10 2.69
CA LEU A 63 -7.83 3.23 2.63
C LEU A 63 -8.57 2.10 3.36
N ALA A 64 -8.06 0.86 3.29
CA ALA A 64 -8.64 -0.28 4.00
C ALA A 64 -8.48 -0.15 5.52
N LYS A 65 -7.34 0.37 6.00
CA LYS A 65 -7.10 0.63 7.43
C LYS A 65 -7.98 1.76 7.99
N GLU A 66 -8.50 2.62 7.12
CA GLU A 66 -9.46 3.68 7.45
C GLU A 66 -10.92 3.26 7.24
N ASP A 67 -11.19 1.97 6.97
CA ASP A 67 -12.53 1.44 6.67
C ASP A 67 -13.23 2.12 5.46
N ARG A 68 -12.47 2.78 4.57
CA ARG A 68 -13.00 3.48 3.39
C ARG A 68 -13.29 2.54 2.22
N ILE A 69 -12.66 1.36 2.21
CA ILE A 69 -12.88 0.28 1.24
C ILE A 69 -12.96 -1.09 1.94
N PHE A 70 -13.65 -2.05 1.33
CA PHE A 70 -13.80 -3.42 1.85
C PHE A 70 -13.13 -4.48 0.97
N ARG A 71 -13.10 -5.72 1.48
CA ARG A 71 -12.56 -6.88 0.77
C ARG A 71 -13.28 -7.12 -0.55
N ARG A 72 -12.50 -7.19 -1.63
CA ARG A 72 -12.96 -7.65 -2.94
C ARG A 72 -12.57 -9.11 -3.14
N ILE A 73 -13.47 -9.93 -3.69
CA ILE A 73 -13.16 -11.32 -4.03
C ILE A 73 -11.99 -11.34 -5.01
N GLY A 74 -10.90 -12.03 -4.63
CA GLY A 74 -9.64 -12.07 -5.40
C GLY A 74 -8.76 -10.81 -5.30
N GLY A 75 -9.11 -9.82 -4.48
CA GLY A 75 -8.33 -8.60 -4.25
C GLY A 75 -7.45 -8.64 -3.00
N LEU A 76 -6.47 -7.72 -2.92
CA LEU A 76 -5.40 -7.72 -1.91
C LEU A 76 -5.82 -7.29 -0.49
N THR A 77 -7.07 -6.96 -0.22
CA THR A 77 -7.47 -6.50 1.12
C THR A 77 -7.65 -7.69 2.05
N LEU A 78 -6.52 -8.14 2.63
CA LEU A 78 -6.46 -9.01 3.81
C LEU A 78 -7.26 -8.36 4.93
N GLY A 79 -8.21 -9.10 5.51
CA GLY A 79 -8.95 -8.62 6.68
C GLY A 79 -7.96 -8.39 7.83
N PHE A 80 -7.93 -7.17 8.35
CA PHE A 80 -7.28 -6.84 9.61
C PHE A 80 -8.34 -6.77 10.70
#